data_AF-A0A7C2WE10-F1
#
_entry.id   AF-A0A7C2WE10-F1
#
_cell.length_a   1.000
_cell.length_b   1.000
_cell.length_c   1.000
_cell.angle_alpha   90.00
_cell.angle_beta   90.00
_cell.angle_gamma   90.00
#
_symmetry.space_group_name_H-M   'P 1'
#
loop_
_entity.id
_entity.type
_entity.pdbx_description
1 polymer ?
#
loop_
_entity_poly.entity_id
_entity_poly.type
_entity_poly.pdbx_seq_one_letter_code
_entity_poly.pdbx_strand_id
1 'polypeptide(L)'
;MRYRTVTVTVDRSQLAPDLHEGYVAAGNEDPYGGVKMVKVIVVVEGAEGEGEGEGEGEGEGEGPYFHSADYNPPDWRIGIEELLRVIQFFNAGAYHCDDPENPFEEGYMPGYGENHDCPPHSSDYKPQDWVISLSEVLRAIQFYNYGAYHYCPGVSEDNYCPGPAPEE
;
A
#
# COMPACT_ATOMS: atom_id res chain seq x y z
N MET A 1 22.23 -29.63 -10.37
CA MET A 1 21.92 -28.25 -10.80
C MET A 1 23.22 -27.50 -11.04
N ARG A 2 23.32 -26.70 -12.11
CA ARG A 2 24.45 -25.79 -12.33
C ARG A 2 24.00 -24.40 -11.94
N TYR A 3 24.67 -23.79 -10.96
CA TYR A 3 24.45 -22.39 -10.62
C TYR A 3 25.32 -21.52 -11.50
N ARG A 4 24.81 -20.34 -11.86
CA ARG A 4 25.58 -19.27 -12.51
C ARG A 4 25.36 -18.01 -11.70
N THR A 5 26.44 -17.26 -11.50
CA THR A 5 26.38 -15.94 -10.86
C THR A 5 26.10 -14.89 -11.91
N VAL A 6 25.18 -13.98 -11.61
CA VAL A 6 24.89 -12.78 -12.41
C VAL A 6 25.16 -11.59 -11.52
N THR A 7 25.89 -10.60 -12.03
CA THR A 7 26.17 -9.35 -11.33
C THR A 7 25.31 -8.25 -11.92
N VAL A 8 24.58 -7.53 -11.07
CA VAL A 8 23.77 -6.36 -11.44
C VAL A 8 24.39 -5.15 -10.77
N THR A 9 24.60 -4.07 -11.53
CA THR A 9 25.11 -2.79 -11.02
C THR A 9 24.01 -1.76 -11.08
N VAL A 10 23.85 -1.00 -9.99
CA VAL A 10 22.86 0.07 -9.89
C VAL A 10 23.59 1.40 -9.78
N ASP A 11 23.37 2.28 -10.75
CA ASP A 11 23.88 3.66 -10.71
C ASP A 11 22.94 4.52 -9.87
N ARG A 12 23.48 5.11 -8.80
CA ARG A 12 22.75 5.95 -7.87
C ARG A 12 22.96 7.44 -8.10
N SER A 13 23.82 7.81 -9.06
CA SER A 13 24.30 9.19 -9.23
C SER A 13 23.22 10.18 -9.69
N GLN A 14 22.11 9.68 -10.22
CA GLN A 14 20.97 10.47 -10.70
C GLN A 14 19.69 10.24 -9.88
N LEU A 15 19.77 9.45 -8.81
CA LEU A 15 18.62 9.20 -7.94
C LEU A 15 18.52 10.35 -6.94
N ALA A 16 17.32 10.93 -6.82
CA ALA A 16 17.04 11.93 -5.80
C ALA A 16 17.03 11.26 -4.40
N PRO A 17 17.09 12.04 -3.31
CA PRO A 17 16.83 11.51 -1.97
C PRO A 17 15.41 10.92 -1.87
N ASP A 18 15.30 9.59 -1.93
CA ASP A 18 14.05 8.83 -1.75
C ASP A 18 14.31 7.30 -1.81
N LEU A 19 13.25 6.51 -1.59
CA LEU A 19 13.15 5.11 -1.96
C LEU A 19 12.95 4.96 -3.47
N HIS A 20 13.84 4.21 -4.12
CA HIS A 20 13.74 3.88 -5.54
C HIS A 20 13.62 2.37 -5.72
N GLU A 21 12.60 1.94 -6.46
CA GLU A 21 12.37 0.54 -6.79
C GLU A 21 12.68 0.26 -8.26
N GLY A 22 13.35 -0.87 -8.51
CA GLY A 22 13.61 -1.39 -9.84
C GLY A 22 13.47 -2.91 -9.88
N TYR A 23 13.34 -3.48 -11.08
CA TYR A 23 13.19 -4.92 -11.26
C TYR A 23 14.18 -5.43 -12.30
N VAL A 24 14.83 -6.55 -11.98
CA VAL A 24 15.60 -7.34 -12.95
C VAL A 24 14.75 -8.52 -13.36
N ALA A 25 14.27 -8.50 -14.59
CA ALA A 25 13.48 -9.57 -15.18
C ALA A 25 14.38 -10.59 -15.88
N ALA A 26 14.20 -11.87 -15.56
CA ALA A 26 14.75 -13.00 -16.27
C ALA A 26 13.61 -13.79 -16.92
N GLY A 27 13.50 -13.67 -18.23
CA GLY A 27 12.59 -14.46 -19.06
C GLY A 27 13.34 -15.51 -19.88
N ASN A 28 12.60 -16.43 -20.47
CA ASN A 28 13.11 -17.25 -21.57
C ASN A 28 13.00 -16.48 -22.90
N GLU A 29 13.69 -16.98 -23.93
CA GLU A 29 13.64 -16.39 -25.29
C GLU A 29 12.27 -16.58 -25.97
N ASP A 30 11.42 -17.44 -25.41
CA ASP A 30 10.03 -17.60 -25.82
C ASP A 30 9.19 -16.42 -25.29
N PRO A 31 8.59 -15.60 -26.17
CA PRO A 31 7.82 -14.43 -25.77
C PRO A 31 6.59 -14.75 -24.91
N TYR A 32 6.18 -16.02 -24.81
CA TYR A 32 5.06 -16.46 -23.97
C TYR A 32 5.49 -17.20 -22.70
N GLY A 33 6.78 -17.33 -22.44
CA GLY A 33 7.24 -18.03 -21.25
C GLY A 33 7.31 -17.16 -19.99
N GLY A 34 7.39 -17.85 -18.86
CA GLY A 34 7.34 -17.20 -17.54
C GLY A 34 8.56 -16.34 -17.26
N VAL A 35 8.31 -15.12 -16.77
CA VAL A 35 9.34 -14.19 -16.30
C VAL A 35 9.50 -14.34 -14.79
N LYS A 36 10.75 -14.37 -14.32
CA LYS A 36 11.09 -14.24 -12.89
C LYS A 36 11.69 -12.87 -12.65
N MET A 37 11.26 -12.19 -11.60
CA MET A 37 11.71 -10.84 -11.28
C MET A 37 12.50 -10.85 -9.97
N VAL A 38 13.59 -10.11 -9.95
CA VAL A 38 14.33 -9.76 -8.72
C VAL A 38 14.09 -8.29 -8.46
N LYS A 39 13.45 -7.96 -7.33
CA LYS A 39 13.24 -6.57 -6.89
C LYS A 39 14.57 -6.00 -6.38
N VAL A 40 14.90 -4.81 -6.83
CA VAL A 40 16.08 -4.03 -6.43
C VAL A 40 15.58 -2.77 -5.75
N ILE A 41 15.92 -2.60 -4.49
CA ILE A 41 15.54 -1.42 -3.70
C ILE A 41 16.79 -0.60 -3.45
N VAL A 42 16.72 0.70 -3.74
CA VAL A 42 17.77 1.67 -3.46
C VAL A 42 17.20 2.77 -2.60
N VAL A 43 17.79 2.95 -1.41
CA VAL A 43 17.53 4.11 -0.56
C VAL A 43 18.64 5.11 -0.77
N VAL A 44 18.28 6.36 -1.08
CA VAL A 44 19.20 7.49 -1.17
C VAL A 44 18.84 8.48 -0.07
N GLU A 45 19.78 8.72 0.85
CA GLU A 45 19.60 9.68 1.94
C GLU A 45 19.82 11.11 1.42
N GLY A 46 18.98 12.04 1.88
CA GLY A 46 19.12 13.46 1.59
C GLY A 46 19.96 14.15 2.65
N ALA A 47 20.71 15.20 2.26
CA ALA A 47 21.31 16.10 3.23
C ALA A 47 20.19 16.88 3.94
N GLU A 48 20.09 16.69 5.25
CA GLU A 48 19.06 17.28 6.10
C GLU A 48 19.17 18.81 6.07
N GLY A 49 18.14 19.46 5.54
CA GLY A 49 17.88 20.88 5.73
C GLY A 49 16.83 21.02 6.81
N GLU A 50 17.21 21.64 7.94
CA GLU A 50 16.29 22.01 9.02
C GLU A 50 15.21 22.94 8.47
N GLY A 51 13.97 22.45 8.46
CA GLY A 51 12.78 23.21 8.13
C GLY A 51 11.75 22.99 9.21
N GLU A 52 11.68 23.92 10.16
CA GLU A 52 10.61 23.99 11.17
C GLU A 52 9.27 24.25 10.48
N GLY A 53 8.32 23.34 10.67
CA GLY A 53 6.94 23.48 10.26
C GLY A 53 6.06 22.90 11.36
N GLU A 54 5.62 23.76 12.26
CA GLU A 54 4.64 23.44 13.30
C GLU A 54 3.29 23.09 12.64
N GLY A 55 2.81 21.88 12.90
CA GLY A 55 1.47 21.42 12.57
C GLY A 55 1.00 20.54 13.73
N GLU A 56 0.27 21.16 14.65
CA GLU A 56 -0.35 20.51 15.80
C GLU A 56 -1.41 19.49 15.35
N GLY A 57 -1.35 18.30 15.94
CA GLY A 57 -2.30 17.21 15.74
C GLY A 57 -2.07 16.16 16.82
N GLU A 58 -2.50 16.47 18.04
CA GLU A 58 -2.52 15.55 19.17
C GLU A 58 -3.53 14.42 18.90
N GLY A 59 -3.04 13.19 18.79
CA GLY A 59 -3.82 11.96 18.81
C GLY A 59 -3.02 10.90 19.55
N GLU A 60 -3.41 10.64 20.80
CA GLU A 60 -2.73 9.74 21.71
C GLU A 60 -2.83 8.27 21.26
N GLY A 61 -1.67 7.70 20.92
CA GLY A 61 -1.25 6.30 20.82
C GLY A 61 -2.26 5.19 20.52
N GLU A 62 -2.08 4.47 19.40
CA GLU A 62 -2.60 3.11 19.21
C GLU A 62 -1.87 2.37 18.08
N GLY A 63 -0.85 1.57 18.42
CA GLY A 63 -0.28 0.49 17.59
C GLY A 63 0.20 0.84 16.17
N PRO A 64 0.74 -0.14 15.43
CA PRO A 64 0.90 0.02 13.99
C PRO A 64 -0.50 0.04 13.35
N TYR A 65 -0.87 1.12 12.66
CA TYR A 65 -2.15 1.17 11.95
C TYR A 65 -2.14 0.13 10.82
N PHE A 66 -2.85 -0.98 10.98
CA PHE A 66 -3.15 -1.87 9.85
C PHE A 66 -3.82 -1.05 8.74
N HIS A 67 -3.53 -1.39 7.50
CA HIS A 67 -4.24 -0.79 6.37
C HIS A 67 -5.73 -1.16 6.49
N SER A 68 -6.67 -0.22 6.31
CA SER A 68 -8.12 -0.48 6.59
C SER A 68 -8.72 -1.68 5.85
N ALA A 69 -8.12 -2.12 4.73
CA ALA A 69 -8.52 -3.33 4.04
C ALA A 69 -8.10 -4.64 4.74
N ASP A 70 -7.17 -4.61 5.70
CA ASP A 70 -6.69 -5.76 6.49
C ASP A 70 -7.45 -5.79 7.82
N TYR A 71 -8.61 -6.43 7.84
CA TYR A 71 -9.55 -6.36 8.96
C TYR A 71 -10.02 -7.73 9.44
N ASN A 72 -9.81 -8.82 8.70
CA ASN A 72 -10.44 -10.10 9.02
C ASN A 72 -9.58 -11.36 8.74
N PRO A 73 -8.77 -11.80 9.74
CA PRO A 73 -8.27 -11.02 10.87
C PRO A 73 -7.14 -10.08 10.43
N PRO A 74 -6.88 -8.98 11.14
CA PRO A 74 -5.75 -8.11 10.84
C PRO A 74 -4.42 -8.88 11.00
N ASP A 75 -3.73 -9.16 9.89
CA ASP A 75 -2.56 -10.05 9.87
C ASP A 75 -1.38 -9.59 9.01
N TRP A 76 -1.36 -8.31 8.63
CA TRP A 76 -0.38 -7.67 7.75
C TRP A 76 -0.42 -8.17 6.32
N ARG A 77 -1.55 -8.77 5.91
CA ARG A 77 -1.77 -9.25 4.55
C ARG A 77 -3.13 -8.76 4.10
N ILE A 78 -3.25 -8.49 2.81
CA ILE A 78 -4.56 -8.31 2.19
C ILE A 78 -4.96 -9.67 1.63
N GLY A 79 -5.95 -10.29 2.23
CA GLY A 79 -6.61 -11.50 1.78
C GLY A 79 -7.48 -11.27 0.54
N ILE A 80 -8.00 -12.35 -0.03
CA ILE A 80 -8.84 -12.23 -1.24
C ILE A 80 -10.19 -11.56 -0.94
N GLU A 81 -10.80 -11.86 0.20
CA GLU A 81 -12.10 -11.30 0.58
C GLU A 81 -11.98 -9.79 0.83
N GLU A 82 -10.90 -9.39 1.50
CA GLU A 82 -10.48 -8.01 1.75
C GLU A 82 -10.19 -7.24 0.45
N LEU A 83 -9.42 -7.81 -0.46
CA LEU A 83 -9.18 -7.20 -1.77
C LEU A 83 -10.49 -7.04 -2.57
N LEU A 84 -11.34 -8.06 -2.56
CA LEU A 84 -12.64 -7.99 -3.21
C LEU A 84 -13.53 -6.90 -2.60
N ARG A 85 -13.34 -6.55 -1.32
CA ARG A 85 -14.07 -5.46 -0.68
C ARG A 85 -13.64 -4.08 -1.20
N VAL A 86 -12.34 -3.83 -1.34
CA VAL A 86 -11.83 -2.60 -1.98
C VAL A 86 -12.36 -2.47 -3.40
N ILE A 87 -12.39 -3.58 -4.15
CA ILE A 87 -12.95 -3.61 -5.52
C ILE A 87 -14.46 -3.31 -5.53
N GLN A 88 -15.21 -3.71 -4.49
CA GLN A 88 -16.63 -3.38 -4.37
C GLN A 88 -16.84 -1.87 -4.20
N PHE A 89 -16.03 -1.20 -3.37
CA PHE A 89 -16.09 0.26 -3.21
C PHE A 89 -15.80 0.98 -4.54
N PHE A 90 -14.74 0.56 -5.24
CA PHE A 90 -14.43 1.08 -6.58
C PHE A 90 -15.59 0.89 -7.57
N ASN A 91 -16.19 -0.30 -7.64
CA ASN A 91 -17.29 -0.58 -8.55
C ASN A 91 -18.58 0.15 -8.20
N ALA A 92 -18.79 0.47 -6.91
CA ALA A 92 -19.92 1.28 -6.45
C ALA A 92 -19.71 2.78 -6.73
N GLY A 93 -18.47 3.20 -7.01
CA GLY A 93 -18.09 4.56 -7.38
C GLY A 93 -17.87 5.52 -6.20
N ALA A 94 -18.14 5.07 -4.97
CA ALA A 94 -17.87 5.77 -3.72
C ALA A 94 -18.02 4.79 -2.55
N TYR A 95 -17.68 5.23 -1.35
CA TYR A 95 -18.03 4.57 -0.10
C TYR A 95 -18.37 5.61 0.96
N HIS A 96 -18.93 5.18 2.07
CA HIS A 96 -19.20 6.03 3.23
C HIS A 96 -19.07 5.23 4.53
N CYS A 97 -19.00 5.95 5.65
CA CYS A 97 -19.03 5.33 6.96
C CYS A 97 -20.35 4.62 7.16
N ASP A 98 -20.28 3.45 7.76
CA ASP A 98 -21.48 2.71 8.06
C ASP A 98 -22.34 3.38 9.13
N ASP A 99 -23.63 3.09 9.09
CA ASP A 99 -24.58 3.53 10.09
C ASP A 99 -24.33 2.77 11.41
N PRO A 100 -24.18 3.47 12.55
CA PRO A 100 -24.11 2.83 13.86
C PRO A 100 -25.29 1.89 14.18
N GLU A 101 -26.46 2.10 13.55
CA GLU A 101 -27.63 1.22 13.68
C GLU A 101 -27.53 -0.05 12.81
N ASN A 102 -26.65 -0.08 11.80
CA ASN A 102 -26.44 -1.22 10.91
C ASN A 102 -24.95 -1.46 10.58
N PRO A 103 -24.09 -1.74 11.58
CA PRO A 103 -22.66 -1.88 11.37
C PRO A 103 -22.29 -3.18 10.63
N PHE A 104 -21.52 -3.05 9.56
CA PHE A 104 -20.74 -4.02 8.83
C PHE A 104 -19.42 -4.24 9.58
N GLU A 105 -18.86 -5.43 9.38
CA GLU A 105 -17.66 -5.85 10.10
C GLU A 105 -16.45 -4.93 9.86
N GLU A 106 -16.40 -4.24 8.72
CA GLU A 106 -15.31 -3.30 8.38
C GLU A 106 -15.63 -1.81 8.59
N GLY A 107 -16.86 -1.48 9.01
CA GLY A 107 -17.26 -0.08 9.30
C GLY A 107 -17.53 0.82 8.08
N TYR A 108 -17.61 0.26 6.85
CA TYR A 108 -17.88 1.03 5.64
C TYR A 108 -18.94 0.37 4.73
N MET A 109 -19.78 1.21 4.13
CA MET A 109 -20.76 0.80 3.11
C MET A 109 -20.33 1.23 1.70
N PRO A 110 -20.60 0.38 0.67
CA PRO A 110 -20.36 0.74 -0.72
C PRO A 110 -21.42 1.74 -1.24
N GLY A 111 -20.97 2.65 -2.09
CA GLY A 111 -21.81 3.67 -2.73
C GLY A 111 -21.75 5.02 -2.00
N TYR A 112 -22.40 6.01 -2.61
CA TYR A 112 -22.50 7.36 -2.04
C TYR A 112 -23.29 7.35 -0.73
N GLY A 113 -22.80 8.09 0.25
CA GLY A 113 -23.52 8.38 1.49
C GLY A 113 -23.12 9.74 2.04
N GLU A 114 -23.87 10.23 3.02
CA GLU A 114 -23.60 11.51 3.68
C GLU A 114 -22.74 11.34 4.94
N ASN A 115 -22.69 10.12 5.49
CA ASN A 115 -21.97 9.82 6.73
C ASN A 115 -20.48 9.64 6.45
N HIS A 116 -19.69 10.63 6.85
CA HIS A 116 -18.23 10.66 6.74
C HIS A 116 -17.58 10.92 8.11
N ASP A 117 -18.26 10.53 9.20
CA ASP A 117 -17.85 10.81 10.58
C ASP A 117 -16.80 9.82 11.14
N CYS A 118 -16.34 8.89 10.31
CA CYS A 118 -15.27 7.93 10.59
C CYS A 118 -13.98 8.30 9.82
N PRO A 119 -12.81 7.74 10.19
CA PRO A 119 -11.60 7.91 9.38
C PRO A 119 -11.82 7.40 7.95
N PRO A 120 -11.25 8.06 6.92
CA PRO A 120 -11.25 7.52 5.56
C PRO A 120 -10.54 6.17 5.48
N HIS A 121 -10.99 5.31 4.58
CA HIS A 121 -10.38 4.00 4.34
C HIS A 121 -8.96 4.17 3.80
N SER A 122 -7.96 3.41 4.27
CA SER A 122 -6.54 3.62 3.86
C SER A 122 -6.26 3.48 2.36
N SER A 123 -7.11 2.79 1.60
CA SER A 123 -7.02 2.77 0.13
C SER A 123 -7.46 4.07 -0.54
N ASP A 124 -8.19 4.94 0.15
CA ASP A 124 -8.48 6.32 -0.29
C ASP A 124 -7.38 7.21 0.26
N TYR A 125 -6.35 7.51 -0.54
CA TYR A 125 -5.18 8.26 -0.08
C TYR A 125 -4.80 9.42 -0.99
N LYS A 126 -5.29 9.46 -2.26
CA LYS A 126 -4.82 10.50 -3.20
C LYS A 126 -5.80 10.81 -4.34
N PRO A 127 -6.67 11.81 -4.18
CA PRO A 127 -6.99 12.54 -2.94
C PRO A 127 -7.93 11.73 -2.03
N GLN A 128 -7.95 12.01 -0.73
CA GLN A 128 -8.99 11.50 0.18
C GLN A 128 -10.34 12.15 -0.10
N ASP A 129 -11.13 11.55 -0.99
CA ASP A 129 -12.38 12.11 -1.50
C ASP A 129 -13.59 11.15 -1.42
N TRP A 130 -13.46 10.09 -0.64
CA TRP A 130 -14.46 9.04 -0.42
C TRP A 130 -14.77 8.22 -1.68
N VAL A 131 -13.86 8.27 -2.66
CA VAL A 131 -13.91 7.49 -3.90
C VAL A 131 -12.59 6.75 -4.09
N ILE A 132 -12.66 5.42 -4.09
CA ILE A 132 -11.49 4.62 -4.48
C ILE A 132 -11.30 4.71 -5.98
N SER A 133 -10.18 5.27 -6.42
CA SER A 133 -9.76 5.36 -7.82
C SER A 133 -9.14 4.05 -8.33
N LEU A 134 -8.92 3.96 -9.65
CA LEU A 134 -8.26 2.80 -10.23
C LEU A 134 -6.83 2.63 -9.71
N SER A 135 -6.07 3.72 -9.55
CA SER A 135 -4.71 3.68 -8.99
C SER A 135 -4.68 3.09 -7.58
N GLU A 136 -5.68 3.45 -6.78
CA GLU A 136 -5.83 2.99 -5.40
C GLU A 136 -6.25 1.51 -5.31
N VAL A 137 -7.12 1.04 -6.21
CA VAL A 137 -7.37 -0.41 -6.34
C VAL A 137 -6.10 -1.16 -6.72
N LEU A 138 -5.35 -0.65 -7.70
CA LEU A 138 -4.08 -1.26 -8.10
C LEU A 138 -3.07 -1.28 -6.97
N ARG A 139 -3.16 -0.35 -6.01
CA ARG A 139 -2.33 -0.33 -4.80
C ARG A 139 -2.67 -1.48 -3.86
N ALA A 140 -3.95 -1.69 -3.54
CA ALA A 140 -4.38 -2.86 -2.76
C ALA A 140 -4.00 -4.19 -3.43
N ILE A 141 -4.11 -4.28 -4.77
CA ILE A 141 -3.69 -5.45 -5.55
C ILE A 141 -2.18 -5.72 -5.41
N GLN A 142 -1.34 -4.68 -5.29
CA GLN A 142 0.10 -4.87 -5.07
C GLN A 142 0.37 -5.56 -3.74
N PHE A 143 -0.31 -5.18 -2.66
CA PHE A 143 -0.15 -5.83 -1.35
C PHE A 143 -0.62 -7.28 -1.38
N TYR A 144 -1.78 -7.55 -1.97
CA TYR A 144 -2.28 -8.91 -2.19
C TYR A 144 -1.26 -9.79 -2.95
N ASN A 145 -0.70 -9.27 -4.05
CA ASN A 145 0.26 -10.01 -4.87
C ASN A 145 1.62 -10.21 -4.19
N TYR A 146 2.05 -9.26 -3.34
CA TYR A 146 3.27 -9.41 -2.55
C TYR A 146 3.06 -10.41 -1.41
N GLY A 147 1.83 -10.52 -0.91
CA GLY A 147 1.40 -11.47 0.12
C GLY A 147 1.60 -10.99 1.54
N ALA A 148 2.14 -9.78 1.74
CA ALA A 148 2.24 -9.06 3.00
C ALA A 148 2.59 -7.57 2.75
N TYR A 149 2.39 -6.75 3.77
CA TYR A 149 2.79 -5.35 3.80
C TYR A 149 3.26 -4.95 5.21
N HIS A 150 3.82 -3.76 5.35
CA HIS A 150 4.12 -3.15 6.64
C HIS A 150 3.93 -1.63 6.57
N TYR A 151 3.73 -1.02 7.73
CA TYR A 151 3.67 0.44 7.84
C TYR A 151 5.05 1.06 7.59
N CYS A 152 5.13 2.02 6.67
CA CYS A 152 6.35 2.74 6.26
C CYS A 152 6.05 4.23 6.03
N PRO A 153 5.86 5.02 7.11
CA PRO A 153 5.45 6.42 7.00
C PRO A 153 6.46 7.26 6.24
N GLY A 154 5.96 8.09 5.31
CA GLY A 154 6.77 8.99 4.49
C GLY A 154 7.61 8.32 3.40
N VAL A 155 7.56 6.99 3.27
CA VAL A 155 8.33 6.23 2.29
C VAL A 155 7.51 5.90 1.04
N SER A 156 6.23 5.61 1.22
CA SER A 156 5.31 5.30 0.14
C SER A 156 4.14 6.28 0.13
N GLU A 157 3.41 6.31 -0.98
CA GLU A 157 2.32 7.25 -1.22
C GLU A 157 1.14 7.14 -0.24
N ASP A 158 0.97 5.96 0.38
CA ASP A 158 -0.09 5.61 1.32
C ASP A 158 0.46 5.25 2.70
N ASN A 159 1.76 5.45 2.95
CA ASN A 159 2.48 5.03 4.16
C ASN A 159 2.51 3.50 4.39
N TYR A 160 2.23 2.67 3.38
CA TYR A 160 2.31 1.21 3.45
C TYR A 160 3.24 0.62 2.39
N CYS A 161 4.18 -0.24 2.78
CA CYS A 161 5.15 -0.81 1.85
C CYS A 161 4.88 -2.29 1.62
N PRO A 162 4.91 -2.78 0.37
CA PRO A 162 4.94 -4.22 0.13
C PRO A 162 6.23 -4.80 0.72
N GLY A 163 6.09 -5.77 1.62
CA GLY A 163 7.22 -6.26 2.39
C GLY A 163 6.82 -7.38 3.34
N PRO A 164 7.79 -8.04 3.98
CA PRO A 164 7.48 -8.94 5.09
C PRO A 164 6.67 -8.18 6.14
N ALA A 165 5.72 -8.88 6.76
CA ALA A 165 5.04 -8.40 7.95
C ALA A 165 6.08 -8.08 9.04
N PRO A 166 5.85 -7.08 9.90
CA PRO A 166 6.69 -6.83 11.06
C PRO A 166 6.85 -8.11 11.91
N GLU A 167 8.06 -8.37 12.41
CA GLU A 167 8.28 -9.48 13.33
C GLU A 167 7.58 -9.19 14.67
N GLU A 168 6.87 -10.18 15.23
CA GLU A 168 6.21 -10.11 16.55
C GLU A 168 7.20 -10.00 17.72
#